data_AF-A0A6B0ZGM9-F1
#
_entry.id   AF-A0A6B0ZGM9-F1
#
_cell.length_a   1.000
_cell.length_b   1.000
_cell.length_c   1.000
_cell.angle_alpha   90.00
_cell.angle_beta   90.00
_cell.angle_gamma   90.00
#
_symmetry.space_group_name_H-M   'P 1'
#
loop_
_entity.id
_entity.type
_entity.pdbx_description
1 polymer ?
#
loop_
_entity_poly.entity_id
_entity_poly.type
_entity_poly.pdbx_seq_one_letter_code
_entity_poly.pdbx_strand_id
1 'polypeptide(L)'
;EHTERLWTIRDELSPMFLWAQHEHGLKFDNAVPIDSLGPYHDEVRRIAAELAPDALTYGFGHVGDGNIHLYVLPTSDDGVEPFLAVRDELQERIDEATFRFSGTLSAEHGIGQLLQDRIRPQKPPIEWDLMRSVKDALDPQGIMNPHKTLLCLR
;
A
#
# COMPACT_ATOMS: atom_id res chain seq x y z
N GLU A 1 -18.03 7.09 -27.21
CA GLU A 1 -16.81 6.51 -27.84
C GLU A 1 -15.52 7.10 -27.27
N HIS A 2 -15.25 8.41 -27.37
CA HIS A 2 -14.01 9.00 -26.80
C HIS A 2 -13.92 8.89 -25.26
N THR A 3 -15.02 9.15 -24.54
CA THR A 3 -15.07 8.99 -23.08
C THR A 3 -14.71 7.58 -22.64
N GLU A 4 -15.33 6.57 -23.25
CA GLU A 4 -15.02 5.16 -22.99
C GLU A 4 -13.55 4.84 -23.24
N ARG A 5 -12.97 5.31 -24.34
CA ARG A 5 -11.55 5.10 -24.64
C ARG A 5 -10.61 5.72 -23.61
N LEU A 6 -10.95 6.87 -23.05
CA LEU A 6 -10.17 7.49 -21.98
C LEU A 6 -10.27 6.69 -20.68
N TRP A 7 -11.46 6.19 -20.34
CA TRP A 7 -11.65 5.32 -19.18
C TRP A 7 -10.96 3.97 -19.34
N THR A 8 -10.96 3.38 -20.54
CA THR A 8 -10.20 2.16 -20.85
C THR A 8 -8.72 2.30 -20.49
N ILE A 9 -8.10 3.46 -20.76
CA ILE A 9 -6.69 3.70 -20.40
C ILE A 9 -6.51 3.65 -18.87
N ARG A 10 -7.45 4.17 -18.10
CA ARG A 10 -7.40 4.16 -16.62
C ARG A 10 -7.74 2.80 -16.02
N ASP A 11 -8.68 2.07 -16.60
CA ASP A 11 -9.27 0.87 -15.99
C ASP A 11 -8.56 -0.42 -16.43
N GLU A 12 -8.09 -0.49 -17.68
CA GLU A 12 -7.58 -1.73 -18.28
C GLU A 12 -6.05 -1.77 -18.42
N LEU A 13 -5.34 -0.64 -18.29
CA LEU A 13 -3.89 -0.57 -18.48
C LEU A 13 -3.15 -0.30 -17.17
N SER A 14 -3.23 -1.20 -16.19
CA SER A 14 -2.22 -1.19 -15.13
C SER A 14 -0.87 -1.62 -15.75
N PRO A 15 0.15 -0.74 -15.79
CA PRO A 15 1.45 -1.07 -16.37
C PRO A 15 2.07 -2.35 -15.80
N MET A 16 1.67 -2.76 -14.60
CA MET A 16 2.11 -4.01 -13.96
C MET A 16 2.12 -5.20 -14.92
N PHE A 17 1.06 -5.40 -15.70
CA PHE A 17 0.92 -6.60 -16.53
C PHE A 17 1.84 -6.58 -17.77
N LEU A 18 2.56 -5.49 -18.01
CA LEU A 18 3.57 -5.42 -19.07
C LEU A 18 4.83 -6.23 -18.73
N TRP A 19 5.11 -6.50 -17.45
CA TRP A 19 6.29 -7.23 -16.98
C TRP A 19 5.88 -8.46 -16.19
N ALA A 20 6.29 -9.65 -16.63
CA ALA A 20 5.95 -10.91 -15.94
C ALA A 20 6.41 -10.92 -14.48
N GLN A 21 7.46 -10.18 -14.16
CA GLN A 21 8.09 -10.09 -12.84
C GLN A 21 7.29 -9.22 -11.84
N HIS A 22 6.17 -8.61 -12.27
CA HIS A 22 5.33 -7.76 -11.42
C HIS A 22 4.83 -8.46 -10.16
N GLU A 23 4.79 -9.80 -10.13
CA GLU A 23 4.36 -10.59 -8.98
C GLU A 23 5.30 -10.45 -7.77
N HIS A 24 6.56 -10.13 -8.02
CA HIS A 24 7.55 -9.86 -6.97
C HIS A 24 7.44 -8.43 -6.42
N GLY A 25 6.84 -7.52 -7.20
CA GLY A 25 6.74 -6.11 -6.89
C GLY A 25 5.91 -5.80 -5.65
N LEU A 26 6.09 -4.58 -5.14
CA LEU A 26 5.29 -4.00 -4.07
C LEU A 26 4.14 -3.18 -4.66
N LYS A 27 2.97 -3.34 -4.04
CA LYS A 27 1.74 -2.65 -4.39
C LYS A 27 1.24 -1.95 -3.13
N PHE A 28 0.90 -0.69 -3.27
CA PHE A 28 0.54 0.20 -2.18
C PHE A 28 -0.80 0.85 -2.51
N ASP A 29 -1.67 0.94 -1.52
CA ASP A 29 -2.98 1.61 -1.59
C ASP A 29 -3.03 2.68 -0.51
N ASN A 30 -2.35 3.79 -0.77
CA ASN A 30 -2.05 4.79 0.25
C ASN A 30 -2.86 6.03 -0.02
N ALA A 31 -3.15 6.80 1.03
CA ALA A 31 -3.66 8.16 0.86
C ALA A 31 -2.91 9.11 1.78
N VAL A 32 -2.69 10.32 1.31
CA VAL A 32 -2.08 11.44 2.04
C VAL A 32 -2.92 12.69 1.80
N PRO A 33 -2.75 13.78 2.59
CA PRO A 33 -3.36 15.06 2.26
C PRO A 33 -3.08 15.47 0.80
N ILE A 34 -4.08 16.00 0.10
CA ILE A 34 -4.04 16.25 -1.36
C ILE A 34 -2.85 17.16 -1.73
N ASP A 35 -2.58 18.18 -0.91
CA ASP A 35 -1.46 19.11 -1.07
C ASP A 35 -0.08 18.46 -0.88
N SER A 36 -0.04 17.31 -0.23
CA SER A 36 1.16 16.53 0.08
C SER A 36 1.40 15.39 -0.90
N LEU A 37 0.46 15.12 -1.83
CA LEU A 37 0.52 13.97 -2.73
C LEU A 37 1.73 13.99 -3.66
N GLY A 38 2.05 15.15 -4.26
CA GLY A 38 3.23 15.32 -5.10
C GLY A 38 4.54 15.06 -4.34
N PRO A 39 4.80 15.77 -3.23
CA PRO A 39 5.96 15.53 -2.37
C PRO A 39 6.07 14.08 -1.86
N TYR A 40 4.95 13.45 -1.51
CA TYR A 40 4.93 12.05 -1.08
C TYR A 40 5.34 11.09 -2.20
N HIS A 41 4.80 11.28 -3.41
CA HIS A 41 5.19 10.48 -4.58
C HIS A 41 6.68 10.64 -4.91
N ASP A 42 7.23 11.86 -4.81
CA ASP A 42 8.65 12.11 -5.04
C ASP A 42 9.54 11.42 -3.99
N GLU A 43 9.11 11.39 -2.71
CA GLU A 43 9.81 10.67 -1.65
C GLU A 43 9.81 9.15 -1.90
N VAL A 44 8.68 8.56 -2.32
CA VAL A 44 8.61 7.14 -2.66
C VAL A 44 9.54 6.81 -3.83
N ARG A 45 9.57 7.66 -4.87
CA ARG A 45 10.50 7.50 -6.00
C ARG A 45 11.95 7.60 -5.58
N ARG A 46 12.29 8.49 -4.64
CA ARG A 46 13.65 8.61 -4.09
C ARG A 46 14.04 7.33 -3.34
N ILE A 47 13.19 6.83 -2.44
CA ILE A 47 13.44 5.60 -1.68
C ILE A 47 13.63 4.41 -2.64
N ALA A 48 12.76 4.28 -3.65
CA ALA A 48 12.86 3.21 -4.63
C ALA A 48 14.15 3.31 -5.47
N ALA A 49 14.54 4.50 -5.91
CA ALA A 49 15.79 4.69 -6.66
C ALA A 49 17.04 4.39 -5.83
N GLU A 50 16.99 4.58 -4.50
CA GLU A 50 18.08 4.26 -3.58
C GLU A 50 18.26 2.75 -3.37
N LEU A 51 17.15 2.02 -3.20
CA LEU A 51 17.18 0.59 -2.84
C LEU A 51 17.10 -0.34 -4.05
N ALA A 52 16.31 0.04 -5.05
CA ALA A 52 16.01 -0.76 -6.24
C ALA A 52 16.08 0.10 -7.51
N PRO A 53 17.26 0.59 -7.91
CA PRO A 53 17.43 1.54 -9.02
C PRO A 53 16.91 1.04 -10.38
N ASP A 54 16.88 -0.29 -10.58
CA ASP A 54 16.38 -0.92 -11.80
C ASP A 54 14.88 -1.25 -11.74
N ALA A 55 14.20 -0.97 -10.62
CA ALA A 55 12.77 -1.17 -10.49
C ALA A 55 11.98 -0.01 -11.09
N LEU A 56 10.87 -0.35 -11.74
CA LEU A 56 9.91 0.64 -12.17
C LEU A 56 9.10 1.13 -10.97
N THR A 57 9.12 2.44 -10.74
CA THR A 57 8.26 3.11 -9.77
C THR A 57 7.25 3.99 -10.49
N TYR A 58 5.96 3.79 -10.23
CA TYR A 58 4.90 4.62 -10.77
C TYR A 58 3.67 4.66 -9.87
N GLY A 59 2.82 5.65 -10.06
CA GLY A 59 1.55 5.78 -9.34
C GLY A 59 0.42 6.31 -10.20
N PHE A 60 -0.80 5.91 -9.86
CA PHE A 60 -2.05 6.44 -10.39
C PHE A 60 -3.12 6.34 -9.30
N GLY A 61 -4.22 7.08 -9.39
CA GLY A 61 -5.26 6.97 -8.38
C GLY A 61 -6.24 8.14 -8.38
N HIS A 62 -6.89 8.30 -7.24
CA HIS A 62 -7.95 9.25 -7.00
C HIS A 62 -7.38 10.53 -6.39
N VAL A 63 -6.69 11.33 -7.21
CA VAL A 63 -6.01 12.56 -6.73
C VAL A 63 -6.94 13.50 -5.95
N GLY A 64 -8.23 13.52 -6.29
CA GLY A 64 -9.23 14.37 -5.65
C GLY A 64 -9.54 14.06 -4.19
N ASP A 65 -9.18 12.88 -3.69
CA ASP A 65 -9.32 12.50 -2.27
C ASP A 65 -7.98 12.15 -1.60
N GLY A 66 -6.87 12.28 -2.35
CA GLY A 66 -5.52 12.04 -1.86
C GLY A 66 -5.06 10.59 -1.96
N ASN A 67 -5.87 9.67 -2.51
CA ASN A 67 -5.48 8.29 -2.73
C ASN A 67 -4.60 8.11 -3.98
N ILE A 68 -3.55 7.30 -3.81
CA ILE A 68 -2.64 6.88 -4.87
C ILE A 68 -2.32 5.40 -4.71
N HIS A 69 -2.52 4.67 -5.81
CA HIS A 69 -2.01 3.32 -5.97
C HIS A 69 -0.57 3.42 -6.47
N LEU A 70 0.39 3.10 -5.60
CA LEU A 70 1.82 3.13 -5.90
C LEU A 70 2.35 1.73 -6.16
N TYR A 71 3.26 1.64 -7.11
CA TYR A 71 3.89 0.39 -7.52
C TYR A 71 5.39 0.57 -7.57
N VAL A 72 6.11 -0.41 -7.04
CA VAL A 72 7.56 -0.56 -7.24
C VAL A 72 7.82 -2.01 -7.62
N LEU A 73 8.26 -2.27 -8.86
CA LEU A 73 8.39 -3.63 -9.36
C LEU A 73 9.64 -3.83 -10.22
N PRO A 74 10.28 -5.00 -10.16
CA PRO A 74 11.36 -5.36 -11.09
C PRO A 74 10.78 -5.55 -12.50
N THR A 75 11.54 -5.15 -13.52
CA THR A 75 11.11 -5.19 -14.93
C THR A 75 11.92 -6.17 -15.79
N SER A 76 12.81 -6.94 -15.17
CA SER A 76 13.64 -7.95 -15.83
C SER A 76 13.94 -9.10 -14.87
N ASP A 77 14.25 -10.28 -15.42
CA ASP A 77 14.58 -11.47 -14.62
C ASP A 77 15.81 -11.23 -13.73
N ASP A 78 16.85 -10.59 -14.28
CA ASP A 78 18.08 -10.25 -13.54
C ASP A 78 17.84 -9.23 -12.41
N GLY A 79 16.74 -8.47 -12.48
CA GLY A 79 16.34 -7.51 -11.46
C GLY A 79 15.54 -8.10 -10.29
N VAL A 80 15.04 -9.35 -10.41
CA VAL A 80 14.17 -9.95 -9.38
C VAL A 80 14.94 -10.23 -8.09
N GLU A 81 16.06 -10.94 -8.15
CA GLU A 81 16.83 -11.30 -6.95
C GLU A 81 17.33 -10.07 -6.18
N PRO A 82 17.94 -9.05 -6.82
CA PRO A 82 18.30 -7.80 -6.15
C PRO A 82 17.10 -7.09 -5.53
N PHE A 83 15.95 -7.08 -6.22
CA PHE A 83 14.73 -6.48 -5.70
C PHE A 83 14.23 -7.20 -4.44
N LEU A 84 14.16 -8.54 -4.47
CA LEU A 84 13.71 -9.34 -3.34
C LEU A 84 14.61 -9.16 -2.11
N ALA A 85 15.91 -8.95 -2.30
CA ALA A 85 16.86 -8.70 -1.22
C ALA A 85 16.60 -7.39 -0.44
N VAL A 86 15.97 -6.39 -1.07
CA VAL A 86 15.66 -5.08 -0.45
C VAL A 86 14.17 -4.85 -0.23
N ARG A 87 13.32 -5.79 -0.65
CA ARG A 87 11.87 -5.63 -0.73
C ARG A 87 11.24 -5.26 0.61
N ASP A 88 11.66 -5.90 1.69
CA ASP A 88 11.09 -5.66 3.02
C ASP A 88 11.52 -4.28 3.57
N GLU A 89 12.80 -3.91 3.41
CA GLU A 89 13.28 -2.57 3.77
C GLU A 89 12.57 -1.48 2.94
N LEU A 90 12.39 -1.71 1.64
CA LEU A 90 11.67 -0.80 0.76
C LEU A 90 10.23 -0.60 1.22
N GLN A 91 9.54 -1.68 1.62
CA GLN A 91 8.20 -1.60 2.18
C GLN A 91 8.15 -0.80 3.49
N GLU A 92 9.04 -1.10 4.44
CA GLU A 92 9.11 -0.38 5.72
C GLU A 92 9.37 1.12 5.52
N ARG A 93 10.32 1.49 4.64
CA ARG A 93 10.66 2.89 4.36
C ARG A 93 9.51 3.66 3.71
N ILE A 94 8.72 3.01 2.85
CA ILE A 94 7.53 3.63 2.24
C ILE A 94 6.38 3.74 3.25
N ASP A 95 6.20 2.77 4.13
CA ASP A 95 5.21 2.85 5.21
C ASP A 95 5.53 4.00 6.17
N GLU A 96 6.79 4.11 6.60
CA GLU A 96 7.26 5.23 7.42
C GLU A 96 7.05 6.56 6.71
N ALA A 97 7.37 6.65 5.41
CA ALA A 97 7.11 7.85 4.63
C ALA A 97 5.62 8.20 4.66
N THR A 98 4.75 7.22 4.45
CA THR A 98 3.29 7.43 4.50
C THR A 98 2.85 8.05 5.82
N PHE A 99 3.35 7.52 6.94
CA PHE A 99 3.04 8.09 8.26
C PHE A 99 3.63 9.48 8.47
N ARG A 100 4.86 9.76 7.99
CA ARG A 100 5.46 11.11 8.03
C ARG A 100 4.60 12.13 7.28
N PHE A 101 3.97 11.72 6.18
CA PHE A 101 3.05 12.52 5.40
C PHE A 101 1.61 12.54 5.96
N SER A 102 1.41 12.06 7.19
CA SER A 102 0.08 11.97 7.83
C SER A 102 -0.93 11.16 7.01
N GLY A 103 -0.45 10.13 6.32
CA GLY A 103 -1.25 9.28 5.46
C GLY A 103 -1.75 7.99 6.10
N THR A 104 -2.44 7.19 5.29
CA THR A 104 -2.92 5.83 5.59
C THR A 104 -2.28 4.80 4.66
N LEU A 105 -1.94 3.62 5.17
CA LEU A 105 -1.46 2.49 4.34
C LEU A 105 -2.59 1.74 3.62
N SER A 106 -3.84 2.11 3.91
CA SER A 106 -5.03 1.51 3.33
C SER A 106 -6.07 2.58 3.11
N ALA A 107 -6.22 3.03 1.87
CA ALA A 107 -7.21 4.02 1.49
C ALA A 107 -8.56 3.36 1.19
N GLU A 108 -8.55 2.26 0.43
CA GLU A 108 -9.76 1.63 -0.11
C GLU A 108 -9.82 0.12 0.19
N HIS A 109 -8.67 -0.57 0.21
CA HIS A 109 -8.64 -2.04 0.23
C HIS A 109 -8.83 -2.69 1.61
N GLY A 110 -8.81 -1.89 2.67
CA GLY A 110 -8.87 -2.36 4.06
C GLY A 110 -7.59 -3.05 4.55
N ILE A 111 -7.59 -3.46 5.82
CA ILE A 111 -6.40 -4.01 6.51
C ILE A 111 -6.17 -5.50 6.16
N GLY A 112 -7.24 -6.29 6.18
CA GLY A 112 -7.18 -7.73 5.90
C GLY A 112 -6.16 -8.46 6.80
N GLN A 113 -5.40 -9.39 6.23
CA GLN A 113 -4.29 -10.05 6.93
C GLN A 113 -2.97 -9.32 6.71
N LEU A 114 -2.78 -8.80 5.49
CA LEU A 114 -1.50 -8.28 5.01
C LEU A 114 -1.03 -7.03 5.75
N LEU A 115 -1.94 -6.16 6.19
CA LEU A 115 -1.56 -4.89 6.80
C LEU A 115 -1.64 -4.89 8.32
N GLN A 116 -2.05 -5.98 8.98
CA GLN A 116 -2.33 -5.97 10.43
C GLN A 116 -1.16 -5.48 11.28
N ASP A 117 0.04 -5.99 11.02
CA ASP A 117 1.23 -5.61 11.78
C ASP A 117 1.70 -4.21 11.41
N ARG A 118 1.65 -3.89 10.11
CA ARG A 118 2.16 -2.64 9.53
C ARG A 118 1.30 -1.42 9.85
N ILE A 119 -0.02 -1.60 9.99
CA ILE A 119 -0.99 -0.51 10.23
C ILE A 119 -1.00 -0.05 11.69
N ARG A 120 -0.39 -0.81 12.62
CA ARG A 120 -0.43 -0.52 14.06
C ARG A 120 -0.08 0.94 14.43
N PRO A 121 0.92 1.59 13.80
CA PRO A 121 1.26 2.98 14.11
C PRO A 121 0.21 4.00 13.67
N GLN A 122 -0.72 3.64 12.78
CA GLN A 122 -1.67 4.57 12.17
C GLN A 122 -2.68 5.15 13.16
N LYS A 123 -2.98 4.43 14.24
CA LYS A 123 -3.98 4.84 15.22
C LYS A 123 -3.42 4.77 16.64
N PRO A 124 -3.84 5.69 17.52
CA PRO A 124 -3.47 5.62 18.93
C PRO A 124 -4.01 4.33 19.55
N PRO A 125 -3.37 3.81 20.62
CA PRO A 125 -3.78 2.56 21.27
C PRO A 125 -5.27 2.50 21.63
N ILE A 126 -5.85 3.62 22.09
CA ILE A 126 -7.26 3.71 22.51
C ILE A 126 -8.25 3.41 21.38
N GLU A 127 -7.94 3.79 20.13
CA GLU A 127 -8.80 3.47 18.99
C GLU A 127 -8.78 1.97 18.70
N TRP A 128 -7.60 1.35 18.81
CA TRP A 128 -7.47 -0.10 18.67
C TRP A 128 -8.19 -0.86 19.79
N ASP A 129 -8.12 -0.37 21.04
CA ASP A 129 -8.85 -0.95 22.17
C ASP A 129 -10.37 -0.88 21.98
N LEU A 130 -10.85 0.25 21.45
CA LEU A 130 -12.27 0.41 21.12
C LEU A 130 -12.72 -0.60 20.05
N MET A 131 -11.95 -0.74 18.96
CA MET A 131 -12.26 -1.71 17.90
C MET A 131 -12.30 -3.15 18.44
N ARG A 132 -11.35 -3.51 19.32
CA ARG A 132 -11.36 -4.80 20.02
C ARG A 132 -12.61 -4.98 20.89
N SER A 133 -12.97 -3.97 21.68
CA SER A 133 -14.15 -4.03 22.54
C SER A 133 -15.44 -4.28 21.73
N VAL A 134 -15.57 -3.65 20.56
CA VAL A 134 -16.69 -3.89 19.63
C VAL A 134 -16.63 -5.31 19.06
N LYS A 135 -15.45 -5.77 18.65
CA LYS A 135 -15.26 -7.13 18.11
C LYS A 135 -15.64 -8.20 19.14
N ASP A 136 -15.20 -8.06 20.38
CA ASP A 136 -15.45 -9.03 21.45
C ASP A 136 -16.93 -9.04 21.88
N ALA A 137 -17.62 -7.90 21.83
CA ALA A 137 -19.05 -7.81 22.11
C ALA A 137 -19.91 -8.52 21.04
N LEU A 138 -19.48 -8.48 19.78
CA LEU A 138 -20.21 -9.06 18.64
C LEU A 138 -19.82 -10.51 18.33
N ASP A 139 -18.55 -10.88 18.54
CA ASP A 139 -17.99 -12.19 18.22
C ASP A 139 -17.11 -12.70 19.38
N PRO A 140 -17.71 -13.00 20.56
CA PRO A 140 -16.96 -13.44 21.74
C PRO A 140 -16.28 -14.80 21.55
N GLN A 141 -16.70 -15.58 20.55
CA GLN A 141 -16.08 -16.87 20.21
C GLN A 141 -14.97 -16.73 19.16
N GLY A 142 -14.79 -15.55 18.57
CA GLY A 142 -13.76 -15.27 17.57
C GLY A 142 -13.93 -16.07 16.27
N ILE A 143 -15.15 -16.43 15.88
CA ILE A 143 -15.41 -17.28 14.71
C ILE A 143 -15.67 -16.48 13.42
N MET A 144 -15.93 -15.16 13.54
CA MET A 144 -16.18 -14.30 12.40
C MET A 144 -14.85 -13.77 11.82
N ASN A 145 -14.33 -14.50 10.82
CA ASN A 145 -13.17 -14.14 10.02
C ASN A 145 -11.89 -13.95 10.87
N PRO A 146 -11.44 -14.99 11.58
CA PRO A 146 -10.31 -14.90 12.50
C PRO A 146 -9.01 -14.51 11.79
N HIS A 147 -8.09 -13.90 12.55
CA HIS A 147 -6.79 -13.44 12.06
C HIS A 147 -6.87 -12.39 10.96
N LYS A 148 -7.97 -11.63 10.86
CA LYS A 148 -8.17 -10.54 9.88
C LYS A 148 -8.48 -9.22 10.60
N THR A 149 -8.02 -8.10 10.03
CA THR A 149 -8.30 -6.70 10.41
C THR A 149 -7.75 -6.24 11.77
N LEU A 150 -7.97 -6.98 12.85
CA LEU A 150 -7.48 -6.67 14.18
C LEU A 150 -6.53 -7.75 14.66
N LEU A 151 -5.40 -7.34 15.23
CA LEU A 151 -4.50 -8.25 15.92
C LEU A 151 -5.22 -8.85 17.14
N CYS A 152 -5.39 -10.17 17.14
CA CYS A 152 -5.70 -10.91 18.35
C CYS A 152 -4.43 -10.97 19.20
N LEU A 153 -4.27 -10.03 20.14
CA LEU A 153 -3.33 -10.23 21.24
C LEU A 153 -3.97 -11.26 22.16
N ARG A 154 -3.57 -12.53 22.02
CA ARG A 154 -3.76 -13.52 23.08
C ARG A 154 -2.57 -13.47 24.02
#